data_AF-A0A914QES9-F1
#
_entry.id   AF-A0A914QES9-F1
#
_cell.length_a   1.000
_cell.length_b   1.000
_cell.length_c   1.000
_cell.angle_alpha   90.00
_cell.angle_beta   90.00
_cell.angle_gamma   90.00
#
_symmetry.space_group_name_H-M   'P 1'
#
loop_
_entity.id
_entity.type
_entity.pdbx_description
1 polymer ?
#
loop_
_entity_poly.entity_id
_entity_poly.type
_entity_poly.pdbx_seq_one_letter_code
_entity_poly.pdbx_strand_id
1 'polypeptide(L)'
;MIGRELNRFLLVIGICLVIQIVAAWKVHSKRPSARLPRIVLSRVAFTLSLIFVMIGFGLSFVSNDVLPKNPNYVDILLHALLLLITTFLIHSLWYFFEIRQPQIYVTVHVVRDPDGESHTFSIRKSAVQEAVIEILSKYSSTFSAFNPYKFRAKKEGQGNFKLGGGGLNPAVSGFKVYTIDEGNPESKNNGVISVSNAKTLIQAAIRRGRRDRSEHYHQNFDYERKIEKKKSELILAAEEAFAHVNAINSNNAKFKAKQMDPEETAQIIIAAIYRPLSKYLKLTHQNQNFQWHNFGENLRVCLQHGFTAETFLQPYFEQLTQYNDSPPISSKWSLLCDSHPANTVVHGQHFILRCLDPDTNLNVRLICRIELNPTFNIVQERSRNANYSYHFTPPAQGSDSPC
;
A
#
# COMPACT_ATOMS: atom_id res chain seq x y z
N MET A 1 63.40 -2.35 21.87
CA MET A 1 62.58 -1.93 20.70
C MET A 1 61.33 -2.79 20.49
N ILE A 2 61.38 -4.10 20.78
CA ILE A 2 60.29 -5.07 20.52
C ILE A 2 58.96 -4.74 21.24
N GLY A 3 59.00 -4.27 22.50
CA GLY A 3 57.77 -3.96 23.26
C GLY A 3 56.97 -2.76 22.72
N ARG A 4 57.63 -1.80 22.05
CA ARG A 4 56.96 -0.63 21.47
C ARG A 4 56.19 -0.98 20.19
N GLU A 5 56.74 -1.89 19.39
CA GLU A 5 56.05 -2.42 18.19
C GLU A 5 54.89 -3.36 18.59
N LEU A 6 55.06 -4.18 19.63
CA LEU A 6 53.99 -5.05 20.14
C LEU A 6 52.77 -4.23 20.61
N ASN A 7 53.00 -3.12 21.33
CA ASN A 7 51.92 -2.22 21.75
C ASN A 7 51.21 -1.56 20.57
N ARG A 8 51.92 -1.27 19.48
CA ARG A 8 51.32 -0.75 18.24
C ARG A 8 50.44 -1.79 17.56
N PHE A 9 50.90 -3.04 17.45
CA PHE A 9 50.10 -4.14 16.90
C PHE A 9 48.84 -4.40 17.73
N LEU A 10 48.95 -4.40 19.06
CA LEU A 10 47.81 -4.59 19.96
C LEU A 10 46.77 -3.47 19.80
N LEU A 11 47.23 -2.22 19.66
CA LEU A 11 46.37 -1.06 19.44
C LEU A 11 45.64 -1.16 18.09
N VAL A 12 46.33 -1.56 17.02
CA VAL A 12 45.71 -1.76 15.69
C VAL A 12 44.67 -2.86 15.74
N ILE A 13 44.98 -4.01 16.35
CA ILE A 13 44.03 -5.12 16.52
C ILE A 13 42.80 -4.65 17.32
N GLY A 14 43.01 -3.92 18.42
CA GLY A 14 41.92 -3.37 19.23
C GLY A 14 41.01 -2.43 18.43
N ILE A 15 41.57 -1.50 17.65
CA ILE A 15 40.78 -0.60 16.79
C ILE A 15 39.98 -1.38 15.75
N CYS A 16 40.61 -2.34 15.08
CA CYS A 16 39.93 -3.16 14.07
C CYS A 16 38.78 -3.99 14.67
N LEU A 17 38.96 -4.54 15.88
CA LEU A 17 37.89 -5.26 16.59
C LEU A 17 36.71 -4.34 16.93
N VAL A 18 36.97 -3.11 17.39
CA VAL A 18 35.91 -2.11 17.63
C VAL A 18 35.14 -1.82 16.33
N ILE A 19 35.85 -1.61 15.21
CA ILE A 19 35.22 -1.39 13.90
C ILE A 19 34.35 -2.59 13.49
N GLN A 20 34.82 -3.82 13.70
CA GLN A 20 34.06 -5.04 13.41
C GLN A 20 32.79 -5.16 14.29
N ILE A 21 32.88 -4.85 15.58
CA ILE A 21 31.72 -4.87 16.49
C ILE A 21 30.66 -3.86 16.04
N VAL A 22 31.07 -2.65 15.67
CA VAL A 22 30.16 -1.61 15.16
C VAL A 22 29.53 -2.04 13.84
N ALA A 23 30.29 -2.64 12.93
CA ALA A 23 29.78 -3.17 11.67
C ALA A 23 28.74 -4.28 11.92
N ALA A 24 29.03 -5.25 12.79
CA ALA A 24 28.12 -6.32 13.16
C ALA A 24 26.85 -5.79 13.84
N TRP A 25 26.96 -4.79 14.72
CA TRP A 25 25.82 -4.14 15.35
C TRP A 25 24.91 -3.47 14.32
N LYS A 26 25.48 -2.77 13.33
CA LYS A 26 24.73 -2.12 12.25
C LYS A 26 23.99 -3.12 11.35
N VAL A 27 24.57 -4.30 11.10
CA VAL A 27 23.92 -5.39 10.35
C VAL A 27 22.65 -5.86 11.06
N HIS A 28 22.70 -6.00 12.38
CA HIS A 28 21.61 -6.58 13.18
C HIS A 28 20.61 -5.56 13.72
N SER A 29 20.95 -4.27 13.76
CA SER A 29 20.07 -3.21 14.27
C SER A 29 18.94 -2.81 13.33
N LYS A 30 19.00 -3.20 12.04
CA LYS A 30 17.89 -3.00 11.11
C LYS A 30 16.73 -3.92 11.51
N ARG A 31 15.80 -3.41 12.32
CA ARG A 31 14.52 -4.07 12.61
C ARG A 31 13.75 -4.22 11.29
N PRO A 32 13.50 -5.45 10.81
CA PRO A 32 12.71 -5.61 9.61
C PRO A 32 11.25 -5.29 9.95
N SER A 33 10.65 -4.35 9.22
CA SER A 33 9.22 -4.00 9.37
C SER A 33 8.28 -5.20 9.13
N ALA A 34 8.80 -6.29 8.55
CA ALA A 34 8.12 -7.57 8.41
C ALA A 34 9.12 -8.75 8.42
N ARG A 35 8.76 -9.86 9.06
CA ARG A 35 9.58 -11.09 9.11
C ARG A 35 9.47 -11.85 7.78
N LEU A 36 10.40 -11.61 6.87
CA LEU A 36 10.48 -12.29 5.57
C LEU A 36 11.56 -13.39 5.55
N PRO A 37 11.27 -14.60 5.04
CA PRO A 37 12.24 -15.70 5.03
C PRO A 37 13.47 -15.46 4.15
N ARG A 38 13.38 -14.65 3.08
CA ARG A 38 14.50 -14.47 2.12
C ARG A 38 15.56 -13.45 2.57
N ILE A 39 15.16 -12.36 3.22
CA ILE A 39 16.09 -11.39 3.82
C ILE A 39 16.79 -12.01 5.04
N VAL A 40 16.10 -12.93 5.72
CA VAL A 40 16.71 -13.78 6.74
C VAL A 40 17.69 -14.76 6.08
N LEU A 41 17.41 -15.35 4.92
CA LEU A 41 18.32 -16.32 4.29
C LEU A 41 19.70 -15.73 3.94
N SER A 42 19.79 -14.53 3.35
CA SER A 42 21.10 -13.93 3.03
C SER A 42 21.86 -13.51 4.30
N ARG A 43 21.15 -12.98 5.29
CA ARG A 43 21.72 -12.63 6.61
C ARG A 43 22.16 -13.88 7.39
N VAL A 44 21.37 -14.95 7.33
CA VAL A 44 21.67 -16.25 7.98
C VAL A 44 22.81 -16.97 7.28
N ALA A 45 22.84 -16.98 5.94
CA ALA A 45 23.97 -17.54 5.20
C ALA A 45 25.28 -16.80 5.55
N PHE A 46 25.21 -15.46 5.71
CA PHE A 46 26.34 -14.66 6.16
C PHE A 46 26.77 -14.99 7.60
N THR A 47 25.83 -15.08 8.55
CA THR A 47 26.17 -15.45 9.93
C THR A 47 26.73 -16.88 10.02
N LEU A 48 26.19 -17.82 9.25
CA LEU A 48 26.72 -19.18 9.14
C LEU A 48 28.13 -19.19 8.55
N SER A 49 28.40 -18.39 7.51
CA SER A 49 29.74 -18.27 6.93
C SER A 49 30.75 -17.71 7.95
N LEU A 50 30.35 -16.73 8.76
CA LEU A 50 31.20 -16.20 9.83
C LEU A 50 31.47 -17.27 10.90
N ILE A 51 30.45 -18.00 11.34
CA ILE A 51 30.60 -19.09 12.31
C ILE A 51 31.54 -20.17 11.78
N PHE A 52 31.39 -20.55 10.50
CA PHE A 52 32.26 -21.54 9.87
C PHE A 52 33.73 -21.11 9.87
N VAL A 53 34.01 -19.85 9.54
CA VAL A 53 35.37 -19.29 9.60
C VAL A 53 35.89 -19.26 11.03
N MET A 54 35.08 -18.85 12.01
CA MET A 54 35.48 -18.85 13.42
C MET A 54 35.84 -20.25 13.93
N ILE A 55 35.05 -21.27 13.56
CA ILE A 55 35.33 -22.67 13.93
C ILE A 55 36.61 -23.16 13.26
N GLY A 56 36.77 -22.94 11.95
CA GLY A 56 37.95 -23.37 11.21
C GLY A 56 39.24 -22.74 11.75
N PHE A 57 39.23 -21.44 12.01
CA PHE A 57 40.38 -20.75 12.61
C PHE A 57 40.62 -21.14 14.07
N GLY A 58 39.57 -21.41 14.84
CA GLY A 58 39.67 -21.90 16.22
C GLY A 58 40.32 -23.27 16.31
N LEU A 59 39.96 -24.19 15.41
CA LEU A 59 40.60 -25.51 15.32
C LEU A 59 42.08 -25.39 14.92
N SER A 60 42.39 -24.56 13.92
CA SER A 60 43.78 -24.30 13.51
C SER A 60 44.61 -23.63 14.62
N PHE A 61 44.01 -22.75 15.42
CA PHE A 61 44.69 -22.12 16.56
C PHE A 61 45.05 -23.16 17.63
N VAL A 62 44.11 -24.07 17.95
CA VAL A 62 44.36 -25.14 18.91
C VAL A 62 45.45 -26.09 18.41
N SER A 63 45.43 -26.46 17.13
CA SER A 63 46.42 -27.39 16.56
C SER A 63 47.81 -26.78 16.43
N ASN A 64 47.91 -25.52 15.99
CA ASN A 64 49.17 -24.91 15.60
C ASN A 64 49.85 -24.13 16.74
N ASP A 65 49.07 -23.56 17.66
CA ASP A 65 49.59 -22.63 18.66
C ASP A 65 49.42 -23.13 20.11
N VAL A 66 48.39 -23.93 20.41
CA VAL A 66 48.10 -24.40 21.79
C VAL A 66 48.68 -25.78 22.09
N LEU A 67 48.61 -26.74 21.16
CA LEU A 67 49.18 -28.08 21.31
C LEU A 67 50.72 -28.15 21.35
N PRO A 68 51.49 -27.30 20.64
CA PRO A 68 52.94 -27.34 20.70
C PRO A 68 53.47 -26.82 22.04
N LYS A 69 54.52 -27.48 22.55
CA LYS A 69 55.10 -27.22 23.88
C LYS A 69 55.80 -25.85 23.99
N ASN A 70 56.17 -25.25 22.86
CA ASN A 70 56.85 -23.95 22.77
C ASN A 70 56.13 -23.05 21.75
N PRO A 71 55.10 -22.28 22.16
CA PRO A 71 54.40 -21.38 21.26
C PRO A 71 55.24 -20.16 20.89
N ASN A 72 55.39 -19.90 19.59
CA ASN A 72 55.99 -18.68 19.09
C ASN A 72 54.99 -17.53 19.14
N TYR A 73 55.32 -16.46 19.86
CA TYR A 73 54.44 -15.30 20.00
C TYR A 73 54.15 -14.58 18.67
N VAL A 74 55.07 -14.68 17.70
CA VAL A 74 54.92 -14.11 16.35
C VAL A 74 53.89 -14.88 15.54
N ASP A 75 53.87 -16.21 15.66
CA ASP A 75 52.93 -17.08 14.93
C ASP A 75 51.49 -16.89 15.47
N ILE A 76 51.34 -16.76 16.80
CA ILE A 76 50.07 -16.39 17.45
C ILE A 76 49.56 -15.05 16.93
N LEU A 77 50.43 -14.04 16.87
CA LEU A 77 50.05 -12.70 16.41
C LEU A 77 49.66 -12.70 14.93
N LEU A 78 50.38 -13.46 14.09
CA LEU A 78 50.07 -13.61 12.67
C LEU A 78 48.73 -14.34 12.46
N HIS A 79 48.45 -15.39 13.24
CA HIS A 79 47.20 -16.13 13.19
C HIS A 79 46.01 -15.25 13.61
N ALA A 80 46.17 -14.46 14.67
CA ALA A 80 45.17 -13.48 15.12
C ALA A 80 44.92 -12.38 14.07
N LEU A 81 45.98 -11.89 13.42
CA LEU A 81 45.87 -10.91 12.35
C LEU A 81 45.16 -11.48 11.12
N LEU A 82 45.43 -12.74 10.76
CA LEU A 82 44.78 -13.41 9.63
C LEU A 82 43.28 -13.62 9.89
N LEU A 83 42.90 -13.99 11.11
CA LEU A 83 41.49 -14.08 11.51
C LEU A 83 40.79 -12.71 11.42
N LEU A 84 41.46 -11.65 11.88
CA LEU A 84 40.94 -10.29 11.82
C LEU A 84 40.74 -9.81 10.38
N ILE A 85 41.71 -10.06 9.49
CA ILE A 85 41.64 -9.67 8.08
C ILE A 85 40.53 -10.46 7.37
N THR A 86 40.44 -11.77 7.57
CA THR A 86 39.43 -12.61 6.92
C THR A 86 38.01 -12.23 7.34
N THR A 87 37.77 -12.03 8.64
CA THR A 87 36.47 -11.56 9.15
C THR A 87 36.13 -10.15 8.62
N PHE A 88 37.11 -9.24 8.53
CA PHE A 88 36.92 -7.91 7.96
C PHE A 88 36.54 -7.95 6.47
N LEU A 89 37.20 -8.81 5.68
CA LEU A 89 36.92 -8.99 4.26
C LEU A 89 35.51 -9.54 4.04
N ILE A 90 35.09 -10.52 4.84
CA ILE A 90 33.74 -11.09 4.78
C ILE A 90 32.68 -10.02 5.06
N HIS A 91 32.85 -9.21 6.12
CA HIS A 91 31.93 -8.10 6.42
C HIS A 91 31.88 -7.04 5.32
N SER A 92 33.03 -6.72 4.72
CA SER A 92 33.14 -5.75 3.63
C SER A 92 32.48 -6.25 2.35
N LEU A 93 32.62 -7.54 2.01
CA LEU A 93 31.93 -8.18 0.91
C LEU A 93 30.41 -8.14 1.12
N TRP A 94 29.93 -8.47 2.33
CA TRP A 94 28.50 -8.37 2.64
C TRP A 94 27.98 -6.94 2.49
N TYR A 95 28.70 -5.95 3.02
CA TYR A 95 28.33 -4.54 2.89
C TYR A 95 28.30 -4.10 1.42
N PHE A 96 29.25 -4.55 0.63
CA PHE A 96 29.30 -4.30 -0.81
C PHE A 96 28.08 -4.91 -1.53
N PHE A 97 27.73 -6.16 -1.23
CA PHE A 97 26.53 -6.79 -1.81
C PHE A 97 25.23 -6.12 -1.36
N GLU A 98 25.15 -5.61 -0.13
CA GLU A 98 23.98 -4.90 0.39
C GLU A 98 23.81 -3.51 -0.28
N ILE A 99 24.90 -2.75 -0.48
CA ILE A 99 24.83 -1.42 -1.14
C ILE A 99 24.61 -1.54 -2.65
N ARG A 100 25.27 -2.51 -3.30
CA ARG A 100 25.28 -2.61 -4.76
C ARG A 100 24.02 -3.19 -5.35
N GLN A 101 22.99 -3.53 -4.57
CA GLN A 101 21.73 -3.97 -5.17
C GLN A 101 21.07 -2.78 -5.87
N PRO A 102 21.07 -2.72 -7.22
CA PRO A 102 20.42 -1.64 -7.93
C PRO A 102 18.94 -1.67 -7.59
N GLN A 103 18.40 -0.55 -7.14
CA GLN A 103 16.98 -0.41 -6.85
C GLN A 103 16.24 -0.27 -8.18
N ILE A 104 16.00 -1.40 -8.84
CA ILE A 104 15.13 -1.45 -10.01
C ILE A 104 13.72 -1.24 -9.49
N TYR A 105 13.00 -0.25 -10.03
CA TYR A 105 11.61 0.00 -9.69
C TYR A 105 10.66 -0.62 -10.73
N VAL A 106 9.51 -1.08 -10.26
CA VAL A 106 8.45 -1.74 -11.01
C VAL A 106 7.14 -1.06 -10.67
N THR A 107 6.29 -0.88 -11.67
CA THR A 107 4.97 -0.29 -11.49
C THR A 107 3.97 -1.39 -11.14
N VAL A 108 3.17 -1.19 -10.09
CA VAL A 108 2.12 -2.13 -9.69
C VAL A 108 0.79 -1.39 -9.64
N HIS A 109 -0.18 -1.93 -10.38
CA HIS A 109 -1.56 -1.49 -10.32
C HIS A 109 -2.29 -2.34 -9.29
N VAL A 110 -2.82 -1.68 -8.25
CA VAL A 110 -3.55 -2.33 -7.17
C VAL A 110 -5.00 -1.90 -7.25
N VAL A 111 -5.90 -2.86 -7.39
CA VAL A 111 -7.36 -2.64 -7.38
C VAL A 111 -7.95 -3.31 -6.16
N ARG A 112 -8.71 -2.56 -5.35
CA ARG A 112 -9.44 -3.09 -4.21
C ARG A 112 -10.82 -3.57 -4.64
N ASP A 113 -11.12 -4.81 -4.29
CA ASP A 113 -12.46 -5.40 -4.28
C ASP A 113 -12.97 -5.31 -2.83
N PRO A 114 -14.21 -4.85 -2.57
CA PRO A 114 -15.34 -4.77 -3.51
C PRO A 114 -15.75 -3.38 -4.03
N ASP A 115 -15.01 -2.32 -3.72
CA ASP A 115 -15.36 -0.94 -4.12
C ASP A 115 -14.75 -0.50 -5.46
N GLY A 116 -13.72 -1.19 -5.94
CA GLY A 116 -13.04 -0.88 -7.20
C GLY A 116 -12.06 0.28 -7.12
N GLU A 117 -11.70 0.76 -5.91
CA GLU A 117 -10.68 1.81 -5.77
C GLU A 117 -9.34 1.27 -6.31
N SER A 118 -8.69 2.04 -7.18
CA SER A 118 -7.44 1.61 -7.82
C SER A 118 -6.36 2.65 -7.69
N HIS A 119 -5.17 2.23 -7.29
CA HIS A 119 -3.97 3.06 -7.23
C HIS A 119 -2.80 2.38 -7.91
N THR A 120 -1.87 3.19 -8.42
CA THR A 120 -0.66 2.71 -9.09
C THR A 120 0.55 3.12 -8.27
N PHE A 121 1.43 2.16 -7.96
CA PHE A 121 2.61 2.38 -7.13
C PHE A 121 3.89 1.95 -7.84
N SER A 122 4.95 2.75 -7.71
CA SER A 122 6.30 2.31 -8.04
C SER A 122 6.93 1.59 -6.85
N ILE A 123 7.10 0.27 -6.92
CA ILE A 123 7.73 -0.55 -5.88
C ILE A 123 9.08 -1.06 -6.31
N ARG A 124 9.90 -1.54 -5.38
CA ARG A 124 11.18 -2.17 -5.71
C ARG A 124 10.98 -3.54 -6.35
N LYS A 125 11.74 -3.85 -7.40
CA LYS A 125 11.84 -5.20 -7.96
C LYS A 125 12.44 -6.12 -6.91
N SER A 126 11.58 -6.93 -6.31
CA SER A 126 11.92 -7.81 -5.20
C SER A 126 11.20 -9.15 -5.37
N ALA A 127 11.32 -10.03 -4.36
CA ALA A 127 10.49 -11.23 -4.32
C ALA A 127 9.01 -10.85 -4.17
N VAL A 128 8.08 -11.68 -4.66
CA VAL A 128 6.64 -11.42 -4.53
C VAL A 128 6.25 -11.11 -3.09
N GLN A 129 6.74 -11.88 -2.12
CA GLN A 129 6.50 -11.63 -0.69
C GLN A 129 6.95 -10.25 -0.18
N GLU A 130 8.07 -9.72 -0.69
CA GLU A 130 8.60 -8.42 -0.28
C GLU A 130 7.82 -7.29 -0.95
N ALA A 131 7.52 -7.45 -2.24
CA ALA A 131 6.61 -6.58 -2.97
C ALA A 131 5.25 -6.47 -2.27
N VAL A 132 4.71 -7.58 -1.77
CA VAL A 132 3.45 -7.61 -1.02
C VAL A 132 3.49 -6.74 0.23
N ILE A 133 4.58 -6.78 1.01
CA ILE A 133 4.68 -5.95 2.21
C ILE A 133 4.79 -4.48 1.85
N GLU A 134 5.57 -4.13 0.82
CA GLU A 134 5.65 -2.75 0.34
C GLU A 134 4.27 -2.26 -0.13
N ILE A 135 3.53 -3.10 -0.87
CA ILE A 135 2.17 -2.80 -1.32
C ILE A 135 1.22 -2.65 -0.12
N LEU A 136 1.27 -3.53 0.87
CA LEU A 136 0.40 -3.43 2.06
C LEU A 136 0.71 -2.18 2.88
N SER A 137 1.98 -1.79 2.97
CA SER A 137 2.38 -0.54 3.61
C SER A 137 1.82 0.66 2.84
N LYS A 138 1.94 0.71 1.52
CA LYS A 138 1.37 1.79 0.69
C LYS A 138 -0.16 1.77 0.69
N TYR A 139 -0.75 0.58 0.76
CA TYR A 139 -2.18 0.40 0.88
C TYR A 139 -2.71 1.06 2.15
N SER A 140 -2.06 0.84 3.29
CA SER A 140 -2.47 1.44 4.56
C SER A 140 -2.39 2.97 4.61
N SER A 141 -1.53 3.60 3.79
CA SER A 141 -1.36 5.05 3.80
C SER A 141 -2.09 5.77 2.66
N THR A 142 -2.32 5.10 1.53
CA THR A 142 -2.82 5.77 0.31
C THR A 142 -4.29 5.46 0.04
N PHE A 143 -4.77 4.28 0.40
CA PHE A 143 -6.17 3.93 0.16
C PHE A 143 -7.06 4.56 1.21
N SER A 144 -8.24 4.98 0.77
CA SER A 144 -9.30 5.39 1.69
C SER A 144 -9.69 4.22 2.62
N ALA A 145 -10.07 4.48 3.87
CA ALA A 145 -10.55 3.43 4.76
C ALA A 145 -11.85 2.85 4.18
N PHE A 146 -11.86 1.53 3.94
CA PHE A 146 -13.04 0.89 3.38
C PHE A 146 -14.21 0.96 4.37
N ASN A 147 -15.35 1.52 3.94
CA ASN A 147 -16.55 1.63 4.76
C ASN A 147 -17.51 0.45 4.50
N PRO A 148 -17.59 -0.56 5.41
CA PRO A 148 -18.50 -1.70 5.24
C PRO A 148 -19.98 -1.31 5.23
N TYR A 149 -20.35 -0.26 5.95
CA TYR A 149 -21.75 0.18 6.03
C TYR A 149 -22.23 0.81 4.72
N LYS A 150 -21.37 1.62 4.09
CA LYS A 150 -21.63 2.16 2.74
C LYS A 150 -21.77 1.03 1.71
N PHE A 151 -20.91 0.01 1.80
CA PHE A 151 -20.99 -1.15 0.90
C PHE A 151 -22.24 -2.01 1.13
N ARG A 152 -22.59 -2.30 2.39
CA ARG A 152 -23.81 -3.04 2.74
C ARG A 152 -25.06 -2.29 2.31
N ALA A 153 -25.14 -0.98 2.53
CA ALA A 153 -26.27 -0.16 2.09
C ALA A 153 -26.45 -0.20 0.56
N LYS A 154 -25.35 -0.11 -0.22
CA LYS A 154 -25.40 -0.30 -1.68
C LYS A 154 -25.91 -1.71 -2.05
N LYS A 155 -25.46 -2.75 -1.35
CA LYS A 155 -25.84 -4.14 -1.61
C LYS A 155 -27.26 -4.48 -1.16
N GLU A 156 -27.77 -3.86 -0.10
CA GLU A 156 -29.15 -4.02 0.38
C GLU A 156 -30.13 -3.29 -0.54
N GLY A 157 -29.77 -2.11 -1.05
CA GLY A 157 -30.50 -1.46 -2.15
C GLY A 157 -30.57 -2.33 -3.41
N GLN A 158 -29.49 -3.06 -3.73
CA GLN A 158 -29.49 -4.10 -4.77
C GLN A 158 -30.28 -5.36 -4.35
N GLY A 159 -30.42 -5.62 -3.04
CA GLY A 159 -31.06 -6.80 -2.45
C GLY A 159 -32.57 -6.85 -2.69
N ASN A 160 -33.22 -5.69 -2.87
CA ASN A 160 -34.61 -5.60 -3.31
C ASN A 160 -34.79 -5.90 -4.80
N PHE A 161 -33.70 -5.99 -5.57
CA PHE A 161 -33.66 -6.46 -6.96
C PHE A 161 -33.17 -7.91 -7.08
N LYS A 162 -33.14 -8.65 -5.97
CA LYS A 162 -33.04 -10.12 -6.06
C LYS A 162 -34.31 -10.64 -6.70
N LEU A 163 -34.16 -11.29 -7.87
CA LEU A 163 -34.99 -12.42 -8.25
C LEU A 163 -35.25 -13.24 -6.98
N GLY A 164 -36.51 -13.45 -6.64
CA GLY A 164 -36.94 -14.02 -5.37
C GLY A 164 -36.21 -15.31 -4.99
N GLY A 165 -36.03 -15.49 -3.68
CA GLY A 165 -35.70 -16.77 -3.06
C GLY A 165 -34.26 -16.90 -2.60
N GLY A 166 -34.07 -16.97 -1.28
CA GLY A 166 -32.80 -17.31 -0.66
C GLY A 166 -32.43 -18.79 -0.81
N GLY A 167 -31.17 -19.09 -0.46
CA GLY A 167 -30.71 -20.44 -0.16
C GLY A 167 -30.51 -21.35 -1.37
N LEU A 168 -29.24 -21.50 -1.75
CA LEU A 168 -28.67 -22.63 -2.50
C LEU A 168 -29.11 -22.74 -3.98
N ASN A 169 -28.09 -22.76 -4.85
CA ASN A 169 -28.09 -23.01 -6.31
C ASN A 169 -28.22 -21.76 -7.22
N PRO A 170 -27.11 -21.29 -7.83
CA PRO A 170 -27.11 -20.20 -8.81
C PRO A 170 -27.68 -20.57 -10.20
N ALA A 171 -28.31 -21.74 -10.33
CA ALA A 171 -28.89 -22.19 -11.58
C ALA A 171 -30.43 -22.00 -11.52
N VAL A 172 -30.97 -21.17 -12.41
CA VAL A 172 -32.37 -21.23 -12.87
C VAL A 172 -33.48 -20.56 -12.00
N SER A 173 -33.22 -19.53 -11.19
CA SER A 173 -34.31 -18.91 -10.38
C SER A 173 -35.24 -17.91 -11.12
N GLY A 174 -35.64 -18.18 -12.37
CA GLY A 174 -36.63 -17.33 -13.04
C GLY A 174 -36.97 -17.67 -14.48
N PHE A 175 -36.41 -18.75 -15.02
CA PHE A 175 -36.67 -19.17 -16.39
C PHE A 175 -36.90 -20.68 -16.42
N LYS A 176 -38.17 -21.11 -16.36
CA LYS A 176 -38.54 -22.49 -16.69
C LYS A 176 -38.37 -22.66 -18.19
N VAL A 177 -37.27 -23.30 -18.60
CA VAL A 177 -37.10 -23.83 -19.95
C VAL A 177 -37.94 -25.09 -20.03
N TYR A 178 -39.00 -25.09 -20.83
CA TYR A 178 -39.62 -26.34 -21.26
C TYR A 178 -38.81 -26.85 -22.44
N THR A 179 -38.14 -27.98 -22.29
CA THR A 179 -37.64 -28.72 -23.44
C THR A 179 -38.85 -29.22 -24.20
N ILE A 180 -39.06 -28.71 -25.41
CA ILE A 180 -40.04 -29.30 -26.33
C ILE A 180 -39.38 -30.58 -26.82
N ASP A 181 -39.76 -31.71 -26.21
CA ASP A 181 -39.32 -33.03 -26.65
C ASP A 181 -39.94 -33.31 -28.03
N GLU A 182 -39.15 -33.13 -29.08
CA GLU A 182 -39.45 -33.72 -30.39
C GLU A 182 -39.25 -35.25 -30.30
N GLY A 183 -40.34 -35.95 -29.95
CA GLY A 183 -40.70 -37.27 -30.49
C GLY A 183 -39.67 -38.41 -30.46
N ASN A 184 -39.09 -38.77 -29.32
CA ASN A 184 -38.47 -40.11 -29.15
C ASN A 184 -38.71 -40.68 -27.73
N PRO A 185 -39.34 -41.86 -27.57
CA PRO A 185 -39.80 -42.35 -26.26
C PRO A 185 -38.73 -43.12 -25.46
N GLU A 186 -37.43 -42.92 -25.72
CA GLU A 186 -36.35 -43.59 -24.98
C GLU A 186 -35.17 -42.65 -24.71
N SER A 187 -35.33 -41.70 -23.78
CA SER A 187 -34.17 -41.12 -23.09
C SER A 187 -34.57 -40.55 -21.73
N LYS A 188 -34.77 -41.44 -20.76
CA LYS A 188 -34.57 -41.10 -19.35
C LYS A 188 -33.06 -40.92 -19.15
N ASN A 189 -32.59 -39.67 -19.11
CA ASN A 189 -31.64 -39.14 -18.11
C ASN A 189 -30.88 -37.89 -18.59
N ASN A 190 -30.66 -37.02 -17.60
CA ASN A 190 -29.77 -35.86 -17.53
C ASN A 190 -30.24 -34.56 -18.18
N GLY A 191 -30.78 -33.68 -17.33
CA GLY A 191 -31.02 -32.25 -17.58
C GLY A 191 -29.73 -31.45 -17.79
N VAL A 192 -28.99 -31.79 -18.85
CA VAL A 192 -27.84 -31.04 -19.34
C VAL A 192 -28.36 -30.07 -20.39
N ILE A 193 -28.43 -28.79 -20.03
CA ILE A 193 -28.74 -27.70 -20.97
C ILE A 193 -27.63 -27.69 -22.04
N SER A 194 -27.98 -27.79 -23.32
CA SER A 194 -27.00 -27.69 -24.41
C SER A 194 -26.28 -26.34 -24.36
N VAL A 195 -24.99 -26.31 -24.72
CA VAL A 195 -24.16 -25.08 -24.66
C VAL A 195 -24.77 -23.93 -25.49
N SER A 196 -25.48 -24.24 -26.58
CA SER A 196 -26.23 -23.27 -27.38
C SER A 196 -27.43 -22.69 -26.64
N ASN A 197 -28.24 -23.53 -25.99
CA ASN A 197 -29.37 -23.09 -25.17
C ASN A 197 -28.90 -22.33 -23.92
N ALA A 198 -27.77 -22.73 -23.32
CA ALA A 198 -27.16 -21.99 -22.22
C ALA A 198 -26.69 -20.60 -22.68
N LYS A 199 -26.08 -20.48 -23.87
CA LYS A 199 -25.67 -19.18 -24.45
C LYS A 199 -26.86 -18.25 -24.71
N THR A 200 -27.96 -18.76 -25.27
CA THR A 200 -29.17 -17.95 -25.52
C THR A 200 -29.85 -17.53 -24.24
N LEU A 201 -29.91 -18.41 -23.23
CA LEU A 201 -30.43 -18.09 -21.89
C LEU A 201 -29.58 -17.06 -21.16
N ILE A 202 -28.25 -17.19 -21.20
CA ILE A 202 -27.31 -16.20 -20.65
C ILE A 202 -27.49 -14.86 -21.37
N GLN A 203 -27.63 -14.85 -22.69
CA GLN A 203 -27.83 -13.63 -23.46
C GLN A 203 -29.18 -12.96 -23.14
N ALA A 204 -30.25 -13.74 -22.96
CA ALA A 204 -31.56 -13.24 -22.54
C ALA A 204 -31.54 -12.69 -21.11
N ALA A 205 -30.86 -13.38 -20.19
CA ALA A 205 -30.65 -12.93 -18.81
C ALA A 205 -29.80 -11.65 -18.74
N ILE A 206 -28.76 -11.52 -19.56
CA ILE A 206 -27.96 -10.29 -19.69
C ILE A 206 -28.83 -9.14 -20.19
N ARG A 207 -29.71 -9.36 -21.18
CA ARG A 207 -30.58 -8.29 -21.71
C ARG A 207 -31.61 -7.80 -20.68
N ARG A 208 -32.23 -8.71 -19.92
CA ARG A 208 -33.15 -8.33 -18.82
C ARG A 208 -32.39 -7.64 -17.69
N GLY A 209 -31.29 -8.24 -17.23
CA GLY A 209 -30.45 -7.67 -16.19
C GLY A 209 -29.76 -6.36 -16.59
N ARG A 210 -29.59 -6.07 -17.89
CA ARG A 210 -29.03 -4.78 -18.37
C ARG A 210 -29.98 -3.63 -18.06
N ARG A 211 -31.30 -3.82 -18.13
CA ARG A 211 -32.29 -2.78 -17.78
C ARG A 211 -32.22 -2.47 -16.29
N ASP A 212 -32.28 -3.51 -15.45
CA ASP A 212 -32.20 -3.38 -13.99
C ASP A 212 -30.84 -2.80 -13.54
N ARG A 213 -29.75 -3.22 -14.19
CA ARG A 213 -28.40 -2.72 -13.90
C ARG A 213 -28.19 -1.29 -14.36
N SER A 214 -28.80 -0.88 -15.48
CA SER A 214 -28.81 0.52 -15.93
C SER A 214 -29.51 1.41 -14.92
N GLU A 215 -30.65 0.98 -14.39
CA GLU A 215 -31.36 1.72 -13.34
C GLU A 215 -30.52 1.85 -12.07
N HIS A 216 -29.85 0.78 -11.65
CA HIS A 216 -28.91 0.82 -10.53
C HIS A 216 -27.73 1.78 -10.77
N TYR A 217 -27.20 1.87 -12.00
CA TYR A 217 -26.16 2.86 -12.31
C TYR A 217 -26.70 4.29 -12.21
N HIS A 218 -27.92 4.56 -12.66
CA HIS A 218 -28.55 5.88 -12.49
C HIS A 218 -28.79 6.21 -11.01
N GLN A 219 -29.27 5.25 -10.21
CA GLN A 219 -29.44 5.44 -8.77
C GLN A 219 -28.11 5.73 -8.06
N ASN A 220 -27.01 5.06 -8.45
CA ASN A 220 -25.68 5.36 -7.92
C ASN A 220 -25.21 6.77 -8.31
N PHE A 221 -25.43 7.16 -9.55
CA PHE A 221 -25.09 8.50 -10.02
C PHE A 221 -25.85 9.59 -9.26
N ASP A 222 -27.17 9.40 -9.06
CA ASP A 222 -27.99 10.32 -8.26
C ASP A 222 -27.55 10.36 -6.80
N TYR A 223 -27.10 9.23 -6.25
CA TYR A 223 -26.55 9.14 -4.91
C TYR A 223 -25.21 9.89 -4.78
N GLU A 224 -24.30 9.74 -5.75
CA GLU A 224 -23.05 10.50 -5.81
C GLU A 224 -23.31 12.01 -5.93
N ARG A 225 -24.27 12.41 -6.78
CA ARG A 225 -24.70 13.80 -6.90
C ARG A 225 -25.27 14.35 -5.58
N LYS A 226 -26.02 13.55 -4.82
CA LYS A 226 -26.51 13.93 -3.49
C LYS A 226 -25.36 14.10 -2.49
N ILE A 227 -24.36 13.23 -2.53
CA ILE A 227 -23.16 13.36 -1.68
C ILE A 227 -22.45 14.67 -2.00
N GLU A 228 -22.20 14.95 -3.27
CA GLU A 228 -21.48 16.16 -3.68
C GLU A 228 -22.26 17.43 -3.31
N LYS A 229 -23.58 17.42 -3.50
CA LYS A 229 -24.44 18.52 -3.04
C LYS A 229 -24.37 18.73 -1.53
N LYS A 230 -24.37 17.67 -0.73
CA LYS A 230 -24.26 17.79 0.73
C LYS A 230 -22.86 18.19 1.18
N LYS A 231 -21.82 17.79 0.45
CA LYS A 231 -20.45 18.26 0.64
C LYS A 231 -20.36 19.77 0.42
N SER A 232 -20.88 20.28 -0.70
CA SER A 232 -20.86 21.72 -0.98
C SER A 232 -21.70 22.53 0.02
N GLU A 233 -22.88 22.03 0.42
CA GLU A 233 -23.71 22.67 1.47
C GLU A 233 -22.96 22.76 2.81
N LEU A 234 -22.17 21.75 3.16
CA LEU A 234 -21.38 21.73 4.39
C LEU A 234 -20.20 22.70 4.32
N ILE A 235 -19.48 22.75 3.20
CA ILE A 235 -18.38 23.72 2.99
C ILE A 235 -18.91 25.15 3.13
N LEU A 236 -20.00 25.47 2.43
CA LEU A 236 -20.61 26.81 2.50
C LEU A 236 -21.03 27.19 3.93
N ALA A 237 -21.69 26.29 4.64
CA ALA A 237 -22.11 26.54 6.03
C ALA A 237 -20.91 26.75 6.97
N ALA A 238 -19.81 26.04 6.74
CA ALA A 238 -18.58 26.23 7.50
C ALA A 238 -17.89 27.55 7.15
N GLU A 239 -17.79 27.90 5.87
CA GLU A 239 -17.23 29.18 5.42
C GLU A 239 -18.01 30.37 6.00
N GLU A 240 -19.34 30.33 5.96
CA GLU A 240 -20.20 31.36 6.53
C GLU A 240 -19.99 31.49 8.05
N ALA A 241 -19.90 30.35 8.77
CA ALA A 241 -19.66 30.35 10.22
C ALA A 241 -18.28 30.92 10.59
N PHE A 242 -17.23 30.53 9.86
CA PHE A 242 -15.88 31.06 10.07
C PHE A 242 -15.81 32.55 9.71
N ALA A 243 -16.43 32.97 8.60
CA ALA A 243 -16.49 34.37 8.19
C ALA A 243 -17.24 35.23 9.23
N HIS A 244 -18.34 34.71 9.77
CA HIS A 244 -19.12 35.38 10.81
C HIS A 244 -18.29 35.61 12.08
N VAL A 245 -17.56 34.60 12.56
CA VAL A 245 -16.70 34.78 13.74
C VAL A 245 -15.51 35.70 13.45
N ASN A 246 -14.88 35.57 12.27
CA ASN A 246 -13.80 36.47 11.88
C ASN A 246 -14.27 37.92 11.79
N ALA A 247 -15.50 38.16 11.33
CA ALA A 247 -16.11 39.49 11.32
C ALA A 247 -16.36 40.02 12.74
N ILE A 248 -16.86 39.19 13.66
CA ILE A 248 -17.03 39.54 15.08
C ILE A 248 -15.68 39.89 15.72
N ASN A 249 -14.67 39.04 15.52
CA ASN A 249 -13.33 39.27 16.05
C ASN A 249 -12.69 40.54 15.47
N SER A 250 -12.89 40.80 14.18
CA SER A 250 -12.45 42.03 13.52
C SER A 250 -13.14 43.28 14.08
N ASN A 251 -14.45 43.21 14.36
CA ASN A 251 -15.19 44.30 14.98
C ASN A 251 -14.76 44.51 16.44
N ASN A 252 -14.60 43.44 17.21
CA ASN A 252 -14.11 43.51 18.59
C ASN A 252 -12.71 44.13 18.64
N ALA A 253 -11.83 43.81 17.68
CA ALA A 253 -10.52 44.45 17.54
C ALA A 253 -10.64 45.96 17.26
N LYS A 254 -11.55 46.38 16.37
CA LYS A 254 -11.80 47.81 16.08
C LYS A 254 -12.29 48.58 17.32
N PHE A 255 -13.13 47.95 18.13
CA PHE A 255 -13.71 48.57 19.33
C PHE A 255 -12.93 48.27 20.63
N LYS A 256 -11.74 47.67 20.56
CA LYS A 256 -10.94 47.23 21.72
C LYS A 256 -11.75 46.40 22.73
N ALA A 257 -12.74 45.66 22.25
CA ALA A 257 -13.53 44.74 23.07
C ALA A 257 -12.76 43.42 23.27
N LYS A 258 -13.17 42.65 24.29
CA LYS A 258 -12.59 41.32 24.57
C LYS A 258 -12.72 40.43 23.33
N GLN A 259 -11.61 39.87 22.84
CA GLN A 259 -11.67 38.83 21.82
C GLN A 259 -12.41 37.60 22.37
N MET A 260 -13.22 36.97 21.52
CA MET A 260 -13.99 35.81 21.93
C MET A 260 -13.04 34.65 22.25
N ASP A 261 -13.33 33.91 23.31
CA ASP A 261 -12.51 32.78 23.70
C ASP A 261 -12.56 31.70 22.60
N PRO A 262 -11.45 31.01 22.29
CA PRO A 262 -11.44 29.96 21.27
C PRO A 262 -12.44 28.83 21.55
N GLU A 263 -12.77 28.53 22.82
CA GLU A 263 -13.78 27.52 23.14
C GLU A 263 -15.20 28.00 22.80
N GLU A 264 -15.52 29.24 23.14
CA GLU A 264 -16.81 29.86 22.81
C GLU A 264 -16.99 29.97 21.29
N THR A 265 -15.91 30.32 20.58
CA THR A 265 -15.87 30.37 19.12
C THR A 265 -16.15 29.01 18.50
N ALA A 266 -15.49 27.97 18.99
CA ALA A 266 -15.68 26.62 18.52
C ALA A 266 -17.13 26.17 18.72
N GLN A 267 -17.76 26.48 19.87
CA GLN A 267 -19.15 26.11 20.14
C GLN A 267 -20.14 26.76 19.16
N ILE A 268 -19.97 28.05 18.84
CA ILE A 268 -20.82 28.75 17.86
C ILE A 268 -20.70 28.11 16.48
N ILE A 269 -19.46 27.84 16.04
CA ILE A 269 -19.19 27.23 14.74
C ILE A 269 -19.72 25.79 14.68
N ILE A 270 -19.54 25.00 15.75
CA ILE A 270 -20.09 23.63 15.85
C ILE A 270 -21.61 23.66 15.72
N ALA A 271 -22.30 24.60 16.39
CA ALA A 271 -23.75 24.72 16.31
C ALA A 271 -24.25 24.98 14.88
N ALA A 272 -23.54 25.84 14.13
CA ALA A 272 -23.85 26.12 12.72
C ALA A 272 -23.60 24.91 11.81
N ILE A 273 -22.50 24.19 12.02
CA ILE A 273 -22.04 23.08 11.17
C ILE A 273 -22.72 21.74 11.51
N TYR A 274 -23.24 21.57 12.73
CA TYR A 274 -23.77 20.30 13.23
C TYR A 274 -24.81 19.65 12.30
N ARG A 275 -25.80 20.42 11.85
CA ARG A 275 -26.90 19.90 11.01
C ARG A 275 -26.41 19.52 9.60
N PRO A 276 -25.70 20.39 8.86
CA PRO A 276 -25.09 20.01 7.58
C PRO A 276 -24.18 18.78 7.68
N LEU A 277 -23.33 18.73 8.70
CA LEU A 277 -22.39 17.63 8.92
C LEU A 277 -23.12 16.33 9.24
N SER A 278 -24.09 16.33 10.15
CA SER A 278 -24.88 15.14 10.48
C SER A 278 -25.61 14.58 9.25
N LYS A 279 -26.13 15.45 8.37
CA LYS A 279 -26.75 15.02 7.10
C LYS A 279 -25.73 14.38 6.17
N TYR A 280 -24.54 14.97 6.04
CA TYR A 280 -23.46 14.40 5.23
C TYR A 280 -23.01 13.04 5.77
N LEU A 281 -22.70 12.94 7.07
CA LEU A 281 -22.25 11.70 7.71
C LEU A 281 -23.29 10.57 7.67
N LYS A 282 -24.59 10.92 7.78
CA LYS A 282 -25.69 9.95 7.57
C LYS A 282 -25.71 9.45 6.14
N LEU A 283 -25.60 10.34 5.16
CA LEU A 283 -25.63 9.97 3.75
C LEU A 283 -24.43 9.09 3.38
N THR A 284 -23.23 9.36 3.92
CA THR A 284 -22.00 8.59 3.67
C THR A 284 -21.81 7.37 4.57
N HIS A 285 -22.76 7.12 5.50
CA HIS A 285 -22.68 6.06 6.52
C HIS A 285 -21.40 6.13 7.39
N GLN A 286 -20.96 7.34 7.74
CA GLN A 286 -19.75 7.59 8.56
C GLN A 286 -20.05 7.83 10.06
N ASN A 287 -21.32 7.89 10.47
CA ASN A 287 -21.71 8.21 11.86
C ASN A 287 -21.11 7.27 12.92
N GLN A 288 -20.92 6.00 12.60
CA GLN A 288 -20.50 5.00 13.60
C GLN A 288 -19.05 5.15 14.03
N ASN A 289 -18.24 5.75 13.17
CA ASN A 289 -16.81 5.96 13.36
C ASN A 289 -16.49 7.43 13.67
N PHE A 290 -17.51 8.30 13.71
CA PHE A 290 -17.34 9.73 13.93
C PHE A 290 -17.37 10.06 15.42
N GLN A 291 -16.31 10.69 15.92
CA GLN A 291 -16.18 11.14 17.31
C GLN A 291 -16.30 12.66 17.40
N TRP A 292 -17.36 13.15 18.07
CA TRP A 292 -17.59 14.60 18.25
C TRP A 292 -16.52 15.29 19.11
N HIS A 293 -15.91 14.57 20.04
CA HIS A 293 -14.82 15.09 20.87
C HIS A 293 -13.62 15.55 20.02
N ASN A 294 -13.15 14.67 19.12
CA ASN A 294 -12.02 14.97 18.24
C ASN A 294 -12.36 16.09 17.23
N PHE A 295 -13.64 16.22 16.86
CA PHE A 295 -14.13 17.30 16.01
C PHE A 295 -13.95 18.68 16.66
N GLY A 296 -14.32 18.82 17.93
CA GLY A 296 -14.16 20.06 18.67
C GLY A 296 -12.69 20.44 18.88
N GLU A 297 -11.84 19.47 19.21
CA GLU A 297 -10.41 19.71 19.42
C GLU A 297 -9.70 20.11 18.12
N ASN A 298 -9.99 19.44 17.00
CA ASN A 298 -9.45 19.81 15.69
C ASN A 298 -9.89 21.22 15.29
N LEU A 299 -11.15 21.59 15.55
CA LEU A 299 -11.64 22.94 15.27
C LEU A 299 -10.89 23.98 16.09
N ARG A 300 -10.63 23.70 17.37
CA ARG A 300 -9.85 24.59 18.25
C ARG A 300 -8.44 24.81 17.72
N VAL A 301 -7.75 23.75 17.31
CA VAL A 301 -6.43 23.83 16.67
C VAL A 301 -6.51 24.63 15.37
N CYS A 302 -7.54 24.39 14.55
CA CYS A 302 -7.75 25.13 13.30
C CYS A 302 -7.91 26.64 13.54
N LEU A 303 -8.68 27.03 14.55
CA LEU A 303 -8.91 28.43 14.91
C LEU A 303 -7.66 29.09 15.50
N GLN A 304 -6.92 28.39 16.35
CA GLN A 304 -5.67 28.90 16.95
C GLN A 304 -4.60 29.21 15.91
N HIS A 305 -4.55 28.42 14.83
CA HIS A 305 -3.56 28.58 13.75
C HIS A 305 -4.10 29.29 12.51
N GLY A 306 -5.35 29.75 12.51
CA GLY A 306 -5.94 30.51 11.40
C GLY A 306 -6.14 29.69 10.12
N PHE A 307 -6.42 28.39 10.24
CA PHE A 307 -6.74 27.55 9.08
C PHE A 307 -8.13 27.86 8.51
N THR A 308 -8.31 27.58 7.21
CA THR A 308 -9.59 27.79 6.51
C THR A 308 -10.62 26.71 6.85
N ALA A 309 -11.90 27.03 6.64
CA ALA A 309 -13.01 26.08 6.80
C ALA A 309 -12.85 24.82 5.92
N GLU A 310 -12.36 24.97 4.68
CA GLU A 310 -12.06 23.84 3.79
C GLU A 310 -10.98 22.92 4.36
N THR A 311 -9.89 23.51 4.89
CA THR A 311 -8.79 22.75 5.50
C THR A 311 -9.26 21.98 6.73
N PHE A 312 -10.11 22.61 7.55
CA PHE A 312 -10.73 21.98 8.71
C PHE A 312 -11.61 20.78 8.31
N LEU A 313 -12.37 20.90 7.21
CA LEU A 313 -13.31 19.87 6.78
C LEU A 313 -12.66 18.70 6.03
N GLN A 314 -11.46 18.87 5.48
CA GLN A 314 -10.78 17.88 4.64
C GLN A 314 -10.68 16.47 5.27
N PRO A 315 -10.29 16.31 6.55
CA PRO A 315 -10.20 14.99 7.20
C PRO A 315 -11.54 14.26 7.34
N TYR A 316 -12.67 14.98 7.21
CA TYR A 316 -14.01 14.41 7.27
C TYR A 316 -14.54 14.03 5.88
N PHE A 317 -13.94 14.58 4.82
CA PHE A 317 -14.27 14.24 3.43
C PHE A 317 -13.45 13.07 2.91
N GLU A 318 -12.13 13.15 3.09
CA GLU A 318 -11.23 12.07 2.77
C GLU A 318 -11.39 11.01 3.87
N GLN A 319 -11.92 9.84 3.54
CA GLN A 319 -12.04 8.70 4.45
C GLN A 319 -10.66 8.15 4.88
N LEU A 320 -9.61 8.97 4.84
CA LEU A 320 -8.28 8.65 5.31
C LEU A 320 -8.37 8.57 6.84
N THR A 321 -8.57 7.34 7.31
CA THR A 321 -8.45 6.96 8.72
C THR A 321 -9.18 7.91 9.67
N GLN A 322 -10.50 7.73 9.82
CA GLN A 322 -11.10 8.16 11.07
C GLN A 322 -10.30 7.48 12.19
N TYR A 323 -9.68 8.33 13.00
CA TYR A 323 -8.90 8.06 14.19
C TYR A 323 -9.54 6.94 15.02
N ASN A 324 -9.17 5.71 14.73
CA ASN A 324 -9.20 4.68 15.74
C ASN A 324 -7.86 4.83 16.46
N ASP A 325 -7.89 5.19 17.74
CA ASP A 325 -6.71 5.27 18.62
C ASP A 325 -5.98 3.91 18.77
N SER A 326 -6.51 2.85 18.16
CA SER A 326 -5.86 1.56 18.07
C SER A 326 -4.88 1.54 16.90
N PRO A 327 -3.59 1.20 17.12
CA PRO A 327 -2.69 0.89 16.01
C PRO A 327 -3.39 -0.13 15.11
N PRO A 328 -3.25 -0.07 13.77
CA PRO A 328 -3.91 -1.00 12.87
C PRO A 328 -3.64 -2.40 13.36
N ILE A 329 -4.67 -3.01 13.97
CA ILE A 329 -4.61 -4.35 14.55
C ILE A 329 -4.05 -5.21 13.44
N SER A 330 -2.97 -5.94 13.75
CA SER A 330 -2.17 -6.71 12.79
C SER A 330 -3.07 -7.46 11.82
N SER A 331 -3.37 -6.84 10.68
CA SER A 331 -4.31 -7.41 9.74
C SER A 331 -3.61 -8.60 9.10
N LYS A 332 -4.16 -9.78 9.29
CA LYS A 332 -3.61 -11.00 8.70
C LYS A 332 -3.96 -10.99 7.21
N TRP A 333 -2.97 -11.13 6.33
CA TRP A 333 -3.19 -11.20 4.89
C TRP A 333 -2.78 -12.58 4.36
N SER A 334 -3.54 -13.10 3.41
CA SER A 334 -3.18 -14.28 2.61
C SER A 334 -2.79 -13.85 1.20
N LEU A 335 -1.71 -14.44 0.69
CA LEU A 335 -1.20 -14.25 -0.66
C LEU A 335 -1.61 -15.45 -1.53
N LEU A 336 -2.33 -15.18 -2.61
CA LEU A 336 -2.63 -16.14 -3.66
C LEU A 336 -1.82 -15.74 -4.91
N CYS A 337 -0.89 -16.59 -5.32
CA CYS A 337 -0.01 -16.36 -6.46
C CYS A 337 0.25 -17.69 -7.17
N ASP A 338 0.31 -17.68 -8.49
CA ASP A 338 0.58 -18.89 -9.30
C ASP A 338 2.05 -19.33 -9.19
N SER A 339 2.95 -18.39 -8.89
CA SER A 339 4.38 -18.65 -8.72
C SER A 339 4.77 -18.75 -7.24
N HIS A 340 5.87 -19.44 -6.96
CA HIS A 340 6.41 -19.51 -5.60
C HIS A 340 6.73 -18.10 -5.04
N PRO A 341 6.30 -17.76 -3.82
CA PRO A 341 6.37 -16.39 -3.28
C PRO A 341 7.79 -15.85 -3.07
N ALA A 342 8.79 -16.74 -3.04
CA ALA A 342 10.19 -16.35 -2.99
C ALA A 342 10.75 -15.91 -4.35
N ASN A 343 10.05 -16.16 -5.46
CA ASN A 343 10.47 -15.76 -6.80
C ASN A 343 10.38 -14.24 -6.96
N THR A 344 11.26 -13.69 -7.82
CA THR A 344 11.24 -12.27 -8.18
C THR A 344 10.01 -11.95 -9.01
N VAL A 345 9.45 -10.76 -8.83
CA VAL A 345 8.32 -10.27 -9.62
C VAL A 345 8.62 -10.21 -11.12
N VAL A 346 7.71 -10.73 -11.94
CA VAL A 346 7.80 -10.80 -13.41
C VAL A 346 6.75 -9.90 -14.07
N HIS A 347 6.99 -9.50 -15.32
CA HIS A 347 6.07 -8.66 -16.09
C HIS A 347 4.76 -9.39 -16.34
N GLY A 348 3.63 -8.71 -16.19
CA GLY A 348 2.30 -9.28 -16.42
C GLY A 348 1.86 -10.28 -15.34
N GLN A 349 2.69 -10.49 -14.31
CA GLN A 349 2.31 -11.29 -13.17
C GLN A 349 1.20 -10.59 -12.39
N HIS A 350 0.22 -11.37 -11.95
CA HIS A 350 -0.80 -10.92 -11.03
C HIS A 350 -0.80 -11.81 -9.79
N PHE A 351 -1.18 -11.23 -8.65
CA PHE A 351 -1.42 -11.96 -7.43
C PHE A 351 -2.54 -11.28 -6.64
N ILE A 352 -3.16 -12.05 -5.76
CA ILE A 352 -4.32 -11.59 -4.97
C ILE A 352 -3.94 -11.59 -3.50
N LEU A 353 -4.21 -10.48 -2.83
CA LEU A 353 -4.10 -10.35 -1.38
C LEU A 353 -5.48 -10.37 -0.77
N ARG A 354 -5.73 -11.29 0.16
CA ARG A 354 -7.01 -11.38 0.87
C ARG A 354 -6.80 -11.08 2.35
N CYS A 355 -7.55 -10.10 2.85
CA CYS A 355 -7.63 -9.83 4.27
C CYS A 355 -8.30 -11.03 4.98
N LEU A 356 -7.68 -11.55 6.03
CA LEU A 356 -8.14 -12.68 6.86
C LEU A 356 -8.65 -12.23 8.22
N ASP A 357 -8.84 -10.93 8.41
CA ASP A 357 -9.26 -10.37 9.69
C ASP A 357 -10.72 -10.77 10.00
N PRO A 358 -10.96 -11.56 11.08
CA PRO A 358 -12.28 -12.10 11.39
C PRO A 358 -13.25 -11.03 11.92
N ASP A 359 -12.74 -10.00 12.59
CA ASP A 359 -13.57 -9.01 13.29
C ASP A 359 -14.28 -8.06 12.34
N THR A 360 -13.69 -7.83 11.17
CA THR A 360 -14.16 -6.83 10.22
C THR A 360 -15.19 -7.37 9.22
N ASN A 361 -15.36 -8.70 9.07
CA ASN A 361 -16.26 -9.34 8.06
C ASN A 361 -16.12 -8.70 6.65
N LEU A 362 -14.93 -8.16 6.41
CA LEU A 362 -14.59 -7.32 5.30
C LEU A 362 -13.89 -8.23 4.32
N ASN A 363 -14.65 -8.75 3.35
CA ASN A 363 -14.13 -9.56 2.24
C ASN A 363 -13.28 -8.70 1.28
N VAL A 364 -12.40 -7.86 1.82
CA VAL A 364 -11.50 -6.99 1.08
C VAL A 364 -10.42 -7.83 0.44
N ARG A 365 -10.30 -7.68 -0.87
CA ARG A 365 -9.29 -8.35 -1.68
C ARG A 365 -8.58 -7.31 -2.53
N LEU A 366 -7.27 -7.44 -2.66
CA LEU A 366 -6.48 -6.60 -3.55
C LEU A 366 -6.03 -7.44 -4.72
N ILE A 367 -6.34 -6.98 -5.92
CA ILE A 367 -5.80 -7.54 -7.16
C ILE A 367 -4.59 -6.68 -7.52
N CYS A 368 -3.42 -7.28 -7.53
CA CYS A 368 -2.17 -6.60 -7.85
C CYS A 368 -1.67 -7.09 -9.21
N ARG A 369 -1.49 -6.17 -10.15
CA ARG A 369 -0.93 -6.42 -11.48
C ARG A 369 0.42 -5.74 -11.62
N ILE A 370 1.43 -6.49 -12.03
CA ILE A 370 2.82 -6.03 -12.10
C ILE A 370 3.19 -5.65 -13.53
N GLU A 371 3.70 -4.43 -13.69
CA GLU A 371 4.20 -3.89 -14.95
C GLU A 371 5.65 -3.41 -14.79
N LEU A 372 6.56 -4.05 -15.50
CA LEU A 372 7.97 -3.65 -15.52
C LEU A 372 8.09 -2.40 -16.39
N ASN A 373 8.82 -1.41 -15.87
CA ASN A 373 9.06 -0.18 -16.59
C ASN A 373 9.80 -0.50 -17.90
N PRO A 374 9.43 0.16 -19.03
CA PRO A 374 10.12 -0.05 -20.29
C PRO A 374 11.60 0.34 -20.15
N THR A 375 12.49 -0.47 -20.72
CA THR A 375 13.91 -0.15 -20.82
C THR A 375 14.09 0.84 -21.97
N PHE A 376 14.45 2.09 -21.67
CA PHE A 376 14.79 3.08 -22.69
C PHE A 376 16.25 2.92 -23.11
N ASN A 377 16.49 2.59 -24.37
CA ASN A 377 17.82 2.64 -24.96
C ASN A 377 18.05 4.03 -25.53
N ILE A 378 18.78 4.87 -24.80
CA ILE A 378 19.15 6.20 -25.29
C ILE A 378 20.38 6.03 -26.18
N VAL A 379 20.20 6.23 -27.49
CA VAL A 379 21.31 6.33 -28.44
C VAL A 379 21.80 7.77 -28.43
N GLN A 380 23.05 7.98 -28.03
CA GLN A 380 23.67 9.31 -28.04
C GLN A 380 24.09 9.65 -29.47
N GLU A 381 23.30 10.45 -30.16
CA GLU A 381 23.71 11.03 -31.43
C GLU A 381 24.51 12.32 -31.17
N ARG A 382 25.77 12.35 -31.59
CA ARG A 382 26.61 13.54 -31.49
C ARG A 382 26.33 14.42 -32.70
N SER A 383 25.55 15.48 -32.52
CA SER A 383 25.38 16.50 -33.56
C SER A 383 26.75 17.04 -33.99
N ARG A 384 27.06 16.99 -35.30
CA ARG A 384 28.32 17.54 -35.85
C ARG A 384 28.39 19.06 -35.82
N ASN A 385 27.28 19.75 -35.55
CA ASN A 385 27.22 21.20 -35.41
C ASN A 385 26.62 21.55 -34.05
N ALA A 386 27.48 21.65 -33.03
CA ALA A 386 27.09 22.19 -31.74
C ALA A 386 26.97 23.72 -31.82
N ASN A 387 25.83 24.21 -32.29
CA ASN A 387 25.27 25.49 -31.88
C ASN A 387 23.81 25.20 -31.48
N TYR A 388 23.55 25.25 -30.18
CA TYR A 388 22.22 24.99 -29.63
C TYR A 388 21.24 26.07 -30.12
N SER A 389 20.34 25.72 -31.04
CA SER A 389 19.09 26.44 -31.24
C SER A 389 17.94 25.45 -31.22
N TYR A 390 17.05 25.59 -30.24
CA TYR A 390 15.81 24.82 -30.18
C TYR A 390 14.85 25.41 -31.19
N HIS A 391 14.73 24.78 -32.37
CA HIS A 391 13.65 25.08 -33.30
C HIS A 391 12.68 23.92 -33.34
N PHE A 392 11.52 24.12 -32.70
CA PHE A 392 10.39 23.22 -32.79
C PHE A 392 9.79 23.35 -34.20
N THR A 393 9.71 22.26 -34.95
CA THR A 393 8.98 22.20 -36.23
C THR A 393 7.76 21.28 -36.06
N PRO A 394 6.53 21.79 -36.21
CA PRO A 394 5.34 20.95 -36.19
C PRO A 394 5.22 20.16 -37.52
N PRO A 395 4.51 19.01 -37.52
CA PRO A 395 4.42 18.14 -38.70
C PRO A 395 3.64 18.83 -39.83
N ALA A 396 4.20 18.76 -41.04
CA ALA A 396 3.56 19.27 -42.24
C ALA A 396 2.27 18.48 -42.56
N GLN A 397 1.17 19.21 -42.71
CA GLN A 397 -0.06 18.70 -43.31
C GLN A 397 0.23 18.27 -44.75
N GLY A 398 -0.13 17.03 -45.09
CA GLY A 398 -0.08 16.54 -46.46
C GLY A 398 -1.01 17.37 -47.35
N SER A 399 -0.43 18.00 -48.36
CA SER A 399 -1.16 18.57 -49.48
C SER A 399 -1.05 17.62 -50.67
N ASP A 400 -2.13 16.89 -50.93
CA ASP A 400 -2.39 16.29 -52.23
C ASP A 400 -2.43 17.39 -53.30
N SER A 401 -1.85 17.12 -54.47
CA SER A 401 -2.07 17.89 -55.70
C SER A 401 -1.76 17.02 -56.94
N PRO A 402 -2.44 17.28 -58.07
CA PRO A 402 -2.85 16.25 -59.02
C PRO A 402 -1.91 16.13 -60.24
N CYS A 403 -1.96 14.96 -60.87
CA CYS A 403 -1.83 14.73 -62.32
C CYS A 403 -2.60 13.46 -62.68
#